data_AF-A0A0Z8GMD5-F1
#
_entry.id   AF-A0A0Z8GMD5-F1
#
_cell.length_a   1.000
_cell.length_b   1.000
_cell.length_c   1.000
_cell.angle_alpha   90.00
_cell.angle_beta   90.00
_cell.angle_gamma   90.00
#
_symmetry.space_group_name_H-M   'P 1'
#
loop_
_entity.id
_entity.type
_entity.pdbx_description
1 polymer ?
#
loop_
_entity_poly.entity_id
_entity_poly.type
_entity_poly.pdbx_seq_one_letter_code
_entity_poly.pdbx_strand_id
1 'polypeptide(L)'
;MELKEFKNIIYDILKKNGFKYIKSKYCFENDELLVFIEFQKSNFSNAYYINYYFVVKDLHKRIEKLTIKVRDFGARFAYYNYEGELVNNEFELEEISKENLTFSIQKELDEEVFSAFNKGIYDYLSYRPIMKKMSSKATKKYLEEQTKYLD
;
A
#
# COMPACT_ATOMS: atom_id res chain seq x y z
N MET A 1 -16.89 -8.82 13.07
CA MET A 1 -17.16 -7.45 12.58
C MET A 1 -17.92 -7.50 11.26
N GLU A 2 -18.94 -6.67 11.09
CA GLU A 2 -19.68 -6.59 9.83
C GLU A 2 -18.85 -5.91 8.72
N LEU A 3 -19.03 -6.33 7.46
CA LEU A 3 -18.24 -5.80 6.33
C LEU A 3 -18.33 -4.27 6.19
N LYS A 4 -19.52 -3.72 6.43
CA LYS A 4 -19.74 -2.27 6.35
C LYS A 4 -18.95 -1.52 7.43
N GLU A 5 -18.93 -2.05 8.64
CA GLU A 5 -18.17 -1.50 9.76
C GLU A 5 -16.66 -1.55 9.48
N PHE A 6 -16.17 -2.71 9.03
CA PHE A 6 -14.77 -2.92 8.62
C PHE A 6 -14.32 -1.88 7.60
N LYS A 7 -15.09 -1.71 6.51
CA LYS A 7 -14.76 -0.73 5.46
C LYS A 7 -14.85 0.72 5.94
N ASN A 8 -15.79 1.04 6.83
CA ASN A 8 -15.93 2.40 7.36
C ASN A 8 -14.76 2.79 8.26
N ILE A 9 -14.30 1.89 9.13
CA ILE A 9 -13.12 2.14 9.98
C ILE A 9 -11.91 2.48 9.11
N ILE A 10 -11.66 1.69 8.06
CA ILE A 10 -10.50 1.89 7.18
C ILE A 10 -10.68 3.16 6.35
N TYR A 11 -11.90 3.45 5.88
CA TYR A 11 -12.23 4.72 5.22
C TYR A 11 -11.85 5.92 6.09
N ASP A 12 -12.25 5.93 7.36
CA ASP A 12 -12.00 7.04 8.28
C ASP A 12 -10.50 7.22 8.54
N ILE A 13 -9.77 6.12 8.72
CA ILE A 13 -8.30 6.15 8.91
C ILE A 13 -7.62 6.71 7.65
N LEU A 14 -7.96 6.19 6.47
CA LEU A 14 -7.36 6.65 5.20
C LEU A 14 -7.68 8.12 4.94
N LYS A 15 -8.93 8.54 5.16
CA LYS A 15 -9.34 9.95 5.00
C LYS A 15 -8.59 10.88 5.96
N LYS A 16 -8.45 10.50 7.23
CA LYS A 16 -7.67 11.27 8.22
C LYS A 16 -6.21 11.40 7.80
N ASN A 17 -5.69 10.39 7.13
CA ASN A 17 -4.33 10.30 6.60
C ASN A 17 -4.18 10.92 5.19
N GLY A 18 -5.16 11.70 4.72
CA GLY A 18 -5.06 12.49 3.49
C GLY A 18 -5.37 11.73 2.19
N PHE A 19 -5.82 10.48 2.26
CA PHE A 19 -6.24 9.75 1.07
C PHE A 19 -7.55 10.32 0.51
N LYS A 20 -7.62 10.35 -0.82
CA LYS A 20 -8.83 10.69 -1.58
C LYS A 20 -9.50 9.42 -2.09
N TYR A 21 -10.82 9.42 -2.16
CA TYR A 21 -11.58 8.33 -2.79
C TYR A 21 -11.94 8.70 -4.23
N ILE A 22 -11.27 8.09 -5.22
CA ILE A 22 -11.42 8.39 -6.64
C ILE A 22 -11.68 7.09 -7.42
N LYS A 23 -12.73 7.07 -8.25
CA LYS A 23 -13.08 5.91 -9.11
C LYS A 23 -13.08 4.57 -8.34
N SER A 24 -13.76 4.59 -7.20
CA SER A 24 -13.93 3.47 -6.26
C SER A 24 -12.65 2.97 -5.59
N LYS A 25 -11.63 3.82 -5.44
CA LYS A 25 -10.33 3.47 -4.87
C LYS A 25 -9.83 4.57 -3.96
N TYR A 26 -9.06 4.18 -2.94
CA TYR A 26 -8.32 5.15 -2.13
C TYR A 26 -6.99 5.44 -2.79
N CYS A 27 -6.65 6.71 -2.89
CA CYS A 27 -5.40 7.16 -3.49
C CYS A 27 -4.74 8.25 -2.65
N PHE A 28 -3.42 8.24 -2.64
CA PHE A 28 -2.58 9.26 -2.06
C PHE A 28 -1.40 9.52 -3.01
N GLU A 29 -0.98 10.76 -3.14
CA GLU A 29 0.05 11.13 -4.12
C GLU A 29 0.86 12.36 -3.67
N ASN A 30 2.09 12.42 -4.16
CA ASN A 30 2.93 13.62 -4.20
C ASN A 30 3.42 13.80 -5.65
N ASP A 31 4.45 14.62 -5.89
CA ASP A 31 4.94 14.87 -7.25
C ASP A 31 5.57 13.64 -7.93
N GLU A 32 6.10 12.70 -7.14
CA GLU A 32 6.85 11.53 -7.64
C GLU A 32 6.02 10.24 -7.68
N LEU A 33 5.16 10.05 -6.68
CA LEU A 33 4.49 8.79 -6.39
C LEU A 33 2.98 8.96 -6.33
N LEU A 34 2.30 7.90 -6.78
CA LEU A 34 0.88 7.66 -6.56
C LEU A 34 0.73 6.27 -5.95
N VAL A 35 -0.04 6.14 -4.87
CA VAL A 35 -0.39 4.85 -4.27
C VAL A 35 -1.89 4.63 -4.35
N PHE A 36 -2.29 3.38 -4.61
CA PHE A 36 -3.67 2.91 -4.52
C PHE A 36 -3.81 1.87 -3.42
N ILE A 37 -4.89 1.92 -2.65
CA ILE A 37 -5.31 0.85 -1.73
C ILE A 37 -6.52 0.11 -2.29
N GLU A 38 -6.46 -1.22 -2.31
CA GLU A 38 -7.51 -2.11 -2.79
C GLU A 38 -7.85 -3.22 -1.82
N PHE A 39 -9.15 -3.47 -1.71
CA PHE A 39 -9.73 -4.56 -0.94
C PHE A 39 -9.95 -5.75 -1.85
N GLN A 40 -9.30 -6.86 -1.56
CA GLN A 40 -9.49 -8.12 -2.26
C GLN A 40 -10.10 -9.12 -1.29
N LYS A 41 -11.31 -9.62 -1.60
CA LYS A 41 -11.97 -10.67 -0.82
C LYS A 41 -11.16 -11.97 -0.90
N SER A 42 -10.96 -12.65 0.23
CA SER A 42 -10.39 -14.00 0.25
C SER A 42 -11.37 -15.01 -0.35
N ASN A 43 -10.86 -15.97 -1.12
CA ASN A 43 -11.67 -17.07 -1.68
C ASN A 43 -11.83 -18.24 -0.67
N PHE A 44 -11.08 -18.22 0.43
CA PHE A 44 -11.00 -19.35 1.37
C PHE A 44 -11.73 -19.11 2.68
N SER A 45 -11.95 -17.85 3.05
CA SER A 45 -12.53 -17.49 4.34
C SER A 45 -13.32 -16.18 4.30
N ASN A 46 -13.88 -15.78 5.44
CA ASN A 46 -14.51 -14.48 5.56
C ASN A 46 -13.50 -13.31 5.71
N ALA A 47 -12.25 -13.49 5.27
CA ALA A 47 -11.23 -12.44 5.30
C ALA A 47 -11.19 -11.51 4.08
N TYR A 48 -10.47 -10.40 4.24
CA TYR A 48 -10.03 -9.51 3.18
C TYR A 48 -8.53 -9.32 3.20
N TYR A 49 -7.92 -9.31 2.03
CA TYR A 49 -6.60 -8.75 1.81
C TYR A 49 -6.72 -7.26 1.53
N ILE A 50 -5.79 -6.47 2.05
CA ILE A 50 -5.66 -5.05 1.74
C ILE A 50 -4.34 -4.85 1.01
N ASN A 51 -4.41 -4.66 -0.30
CA ASN A 51 -3.24 -4.49 -1.14
C ASN A 51 -2.94 -3.01 -1.34
N TYR A 52 -1.66 -2.66 -1.42
CA TYR A 52 -1.21 -1.34 -1.84
C TYR A 52 -0.34 -1.44 -3.08
N TYR A 53 -0.52 -0.50 -4.00
CA TYR A 53 0.22 -0.47 -5.26
C TYR A 53 0.73 0.93 -5.53
N PHE A 54 2.05 1.03 -5.69
CA PHE A 54 2.74 2.25 -6.07
C PHE A 54 2.88 2.35 -7.58
N VAL A 55 2.82 3.60 -8.04
CA VAL A 55 3.10 4.03 -9.40
C VAL A 55 4.11 5.17 -9.32
N VAL A 56 5.23 4.99 -10.02
CA VAL A 56 6.28 6.01 -10.18
C VAL A 56 5.88 6.91 -11.34
N LYS A 57 5.50 8.15 -11.06
CA LYS A 57 4.87 9.05 -12.05
C LYS A 57 5.73 9.26 -13.29
N ASP A 58 7.05 9.37 -13.14
CA ASP A 58 8.00 9.51 -14.26
C ASP A 58 7.97 8.36 -15.28
N LEU A 59 7.52 7.18 -14.87
CA LEU A 59 7.41 6.02 -15.75
C LEU A 59 6.16 6.05 -16.64
N HIS A 60 5.23 6.98 -16.39
CA HIS A 60 3.93 7.00 -17.06
C HIS A 60 3.61 8.35 -17.67
N LYS A 61 3.40 8.38 -18.99
CA LYS A 61 3.09 9.60 -19.75
C LYS A 61 1.70 10.20 -19.50
N ARG A 62 0.79 9.46 -18.86
CA ARG A 62 -0.64 9.83 -18.70
C ARG A 62 -1.19 9.38 -17.34
N ILE A 63 -0.78 10.09 -16.30
CA ILE A 63 -1.10 9.79 -14.90
C ILE A 63 -2.63 9.77 -14.67
N GLU A 64 -3.36 10.64 -15.35
CA GLU A 64 -4.81 10.80 -15.24
C GLU A 64 -5.62 9.57 -15.72
N LYS A 65 -4.98 8.70 -16.51
CA LYS A 65 -5.57 7.46 -17.03
C LYS A 65 -5.17 6.22 -16.23
N LEU A 66 -4.30 6.38 -15.24
CA LEU A 66 -3.82 5.25 -14.45
C LEU A 66 -4.97 4.59 -13.69
N THR A 67 -4.93 3.27 -13.68
CA THR A 67 -5.83 2.41 -12.91
C THR A 67 -4.98 1.48 -12.08
N ILE A 68 -5.59 0.76 -11.15
CA ILE A 68 -4.87 -0.21 -10.29
C ILE A 68 -4.16 -1.34 -11.05
N LYS A 69 -4.55 -1.58 -12.30
CA LYS A 69 -3.85 -2.53 -13.18
C LYS A 69 -2.46 -2.04 -13.57
N VAL A 70 -2.25 -0.73 -13.53
CA VAL A 70 -0.94 -0.12 -13.70
C VAL A 70 -0.32 -0.01 -12.32
N ARG A 71 0.67 -0.86 -12.07
CA ARG A 71 1.44 -0.90 -10.84
C ARG A 71 2.91 -1.13 -11.17
N ASP A 72 3.76 -0.40 -10.48
CA ASP A 72 5.21 -0.52 -10.61
C ASP A 72 5.77 -1.44 -9.54
N PHE A 73 5.28 -1.28 -8.31
CA PHE A 73 5.57 -2.16 -7.19
C PHE A 73 4.44 -2.06 -6.15
N GLY A 74 4.50 -2.89 -5.13
CA GLY A 74 3.48 -2.93 -4.09
C GLY A 74 3.50 -4.26 -3.35
N ALA A 75 2.74 -4.31 -2.26
CA ALA A 75 2.54 -5.52 -1.50
C ALA A 75 1.17 -5.48 -0.83
N ARG A 76 1.06 -6.12 0.33
CA ARG A 76 -0.16 -6.27 1.09
C ARG A 76 0.09 -5.84 2.52
N PHE A 77 -0.91 -5.19 3.11
CA PHE A 77 -0.89 -4.86 4.51
C PHE A 77 -0.90 -6.13 5.36
N ALA A 78 0.02 -6.18 6.32
CA ALA A 78 0.02 -7.18 7.37
C ALA A 78 -1.00 -6.85 8.46
N TYR A 79 -1.55 -7.90 9.07
CA TYR A 79 -2.44 -7.82 10.21
C TYR A 79 -1.64 -8.05 11.49
N TYR A 80 -1.71 -7.08 12.40
CA TYR A 80 -1.07 -7.10 13.71
C TYR A 80 -2.11 -7.01 14.83
N ASN A 81 -1.81 -7.62 15.97
CA ASN A 81 -2.55 -7.31 17.20
C ASN A 81 -2.11 -5.94 17.76
N TYR A 82 -2.84 -5.39 18.73
CA TYR A 82 -2.54 -4.10 19.36
C TYR A 82 -1.20 -4.09 20.12
N GLU A 83 -0.60 -5.26 20.37
CA GLU A 83 0.70 -5.41 21.02
C GLU A 83 1.86 -5.34 20.00
N GLY A 84 1.55 -5.25 18.70
CA GLY A 84 2.53 -5.13 17.63
C GLY A 84 2.98 -6.45 17.03
N GLU A 85 2.38 -7.57 17.41
CA GLU A 85 2.73 -8.89 16.93
C GLU A 85 2.05 -9.19 15.60
N LEU A 86 2.80 -9.72 14.63
CA LEU A 86 2.27 -10.14 13.34
C LEU A 86 1.36 -11.36 13.54
N VAL A 87 0.09 -11.23 13.16
CA VAL A 87 -0.91 -12.30 13.28
C VAL A 87 -1.10 -13.01 11.95
N ASN A 88 -1.35 -12.26 10.87
CA ASN A 88 -1.58 -12.82 9.53
C ASN A 88 -1.33 -11.76 8.43
N ASN A 89 -1.53 -12.11 7.17
CA ASN A 89 -1.53 -11.19 6.02
C ASN A 89 -2.95 -10.92 5.49
N GLU A 90 -3.98 -11.34 6.21
CA GLU A 90 -5.39 -11.08 5.89
C GLU A 90 -6.16 -10.71 7.14
N PHE A 91 -7.25 -9.98 6.92
CA PHE A 91 -8.10 -9.42 7.96
C PHE A 91 -9.37 -10.25 8.03
N GLU A 92 -9.39 -11.27 8.90
CA GLU A 92 -10.54 -12.15 9.10
C GLU A 92 -11.65 -11.39 9.82
N LEU A 93 -12.80 -11.23 9.16
CA LEU A 93 -13.87 -10.36 9.68
C LEU A 93 -14.46 -10.90 10.98
N GLU A 94 -14.46 -12.21 11.19
CA GLU A 94 -15.03 -12.85 12.36
C GLU A 94 -14.15 -12.70 13.60
N GLU A 95 -12.84 -12.56 13.42
CA GLU A 95 -11.85 -12.55 14.51
C GLU A 95 -11.33 -11.15 14.84
N ILE A 96 -11.37 -10.22 13.89
CA ILE A 96 -10.70 -8.93 14.04
C ILE A 96 -11.45 -7.97 14.96
N SER A 97 -10.71 -7.42 15.94
CA SER A 97 -11.18 -6.31 16.77
C SER A 97 -10.97 -4.96 16.09
N LYS A 98 -11.73 -3.95 16.51
CA LYS A 98 -11.57 -2.57 16.02
C LYS A 98 -10.18 -2.01 16.36
N GLU A 99 -9.67 -2.33 17.53
CA GLU A 99 -8.38 -1.88 18.04
C GLU A 99 -7.24 -2.44 17.18
N ASN A 100 -7.25 -3.77 16.93
CA ASN A 100 -6.22 -4.41 16.10
C ASN A 100 -6.30 -3.94 14.65
N LEU A 101 -7.52 -3.76 14.11
CA LEU A 101 -7.70 -3.20 12.77
C LEU A 101 -7.12 -1.78 12.68
N THR A 102 -7.49 -0.91 13.62
CA THR A 102 -7.03 0.48 13.62
C THR A 102 -5.51 0.56 13.74
N PHE A 103 -4.94 -0.23 14.66
CA PHE A 103 -3.50 -0.32 14.86
C PHE A 103 -2.78 -0.81 13.60
N SER A 104 -3.24 -1.93 13.03
CA SER A 104 -2.62 -2.53 11.83
C SER A 104 -2.60 -1.57 10.65
N ILE A 105 -3.73 -0.92 10.36
CA ILE A 105 -3.84 -0.01 9.22
C ILE A 105 -2.93 1.20 9.43
N GLN A 106 -2.90 1.79 10.63
CA GLN A 106 -2.03 2.93 10.90
C GLN A 106 -0.56 2.54 10.80
N LYS A 107 -0.16 1.41 11.40
CA LYS A 107 1.21 0.89 11.33
C LYS A 107 1.66 0.66 9.89
N GLU A 108 0.85 0.00 9.07
CA GLU A 108 1.18 -0.27 7.66
C GLU A 108 1.21 1.00 6.81
N LEU A 109 0.34 1.98 7.09
CA LEU A 109 0.44 3.29 6.45
C LEU A 109 1.76 3.98 6.77
N ASP A 110 2.19 3.96 8.02
CA ASP A 110 3.43 4.62 8.46
C ASP A 110 4.68 3.90 7.92
N GLU A 111 4.73 2.57 8.07
CA GLU A 111 5.91 1.75 7.78
C GLU A 111 6.10 1.45 6.30
N GLU A 112 5.02 1.23 5.57
CA GLU A 112 5.05 0.88 4.14
C GLU A 112 4.70 2.08 3.25
N VAL A 113 3.56 2.72 3.49
CA VAL A 113 3.10 3.76 2.56
C VAL A 113 3.92 5.04 2.71
N PHE A 114 3.83 5.71 3.84
CA PHE A 114 4.48 7.00 4.08
C PHE A 114 5.99 6.91 4.10
N SER A 115 6.55 5.78 4.53
CA SER A 115 7.98 5.49 4.39
C SER A 115 8.46 5.62 2.94
N ALA A 116 7.69 5.15 1.95
CA ALA A 116 8.04 5.30 0.54
C ALA A 116 7.98 6.75 0.07
N PHE A 117 6.96 7.50 0.51
CA PHE A 117 6.80 8.92 0.18
C PHE A 117 7.87 9.81 0.83
N ASN A 118 8.33 9.47 2.03
CA ASN A 118 9.27 10.29 2.80
C ASN A 118 10.74 9.98 2.46
N LYS A 119 11.07 8.71 2.20
CA LYS A 119 12.46 8.28 1.89
C LYS A 119 12.79 8.38 0.40
N GLY A 120 11.78 8.44 -0.45
CA GLY A 120 11.96 8.27 -1.88
C GLY A 120 12.09 6.79 -2.28
N ILE A 121 11.83 6.53 -3.56
CA ILE A 121 11.65 5.16 -4.10
C ILE A 121 12.92 4.33 -3.96
N TYR A 122 14.10 4.93 -4.20
CA TYR A 122 15.38 4.24 -4.16
C TYR A 122 15.71 3.70 -2.77
N ASP A 123 15.71 4.57 -1.76
CA ASP A 123 16.01 4.18 -0.39
C ASP A 123 14.96 3.20 0.12
N TYR A 124 13.68 3.47 -0.14
CA TYR A 124 12.58 2.61 0.29
C TYR A 124 12.72 1.16 -0.23
N LEU A 125 13.03 0.99 -1.53
CA LEU A 125 13.17 -0.33 -2.13
C LEU A 125 14.53 -1.00 -1.84
N SER A 126 15.56 -0.23 -1.50
CA SER A 126 16.87 -0.79 -1.13
C SER A 126 16.81 -1.59 0.18
N TYR A 127 15.94 -1.20 1.12
CA TYR A 127 15.68 -1.98 2.34
C TYR A 127 14.63 -3.09 2.15
N ARG A 128 14.03 -3.24 0.97
CA ARG A 128 12.95 -4.21 0.68
C ARG A 128 13.30 -5.10 -0.51
N PRO A 129 14.26 -6.03 -0.37
CA PRO A 129 14.81 -6.80 -1.49
C PRO A 129 13.75 -7.65 -2.21
N ILE A 130 12.78 -8.22 -1.49
CA ILE A 130 11.70 -9.01 -2.10
C ILE A 130 10.80 -8.10 -2.95
N MET A 131 10.39 -6.95 -2.43
CA MET A 131 9.55 -6.01 -3.17
C MET A 131 10.27 -5.44 -4.40
N LYS A 132 11.55 -5.08 -4.25
CA LYS A 132 12.43 -4.65 -5.35
C LYS A 132 12.57 -5.75 -6.40
N LYS A 133 12.67 -7.02 -5.99
CA LYS A 133 12.70 -8.16 -6.93
C LYS A 133 11.37 -8.34 -7.66
N MET A 134 10.24 -8.06 -7.02
CA MET A 134 8.91 -8.20 -7.59
C MET A 134 8.43 -6.98 -8.38
N SER A 135 9.15 -5.86 -8.32
CA SER A 135 8.80 -4.65 -9.06
C SER A 135 8.91 -4.85 -10.58
N SER A 136 8.27 -3.94 -11.31
CA SER A 136 8.25 -3.90 -12.76
C SER A 136 9.68 -3.75 -13.31
N LYS A 137 9.87 -4.22 -14.55
CA LYS A 137 11.16 -4.05 -15.26
C LYS A 137 11.53 -2.57 -15.39
N ALA A 138 10.53 -1.71 -15.63
CA ALA A 138 10.74 -0.27 -15.74
C ALA A 138 11.21 0.35 -14.42
N THR A 139 10.65 -0.06 -13.28
CA THR A 139 11.09 0.38 -11.97
C THR A 139 12.54 -0.03 -11.69
N LYS A 140 12.93 -1.26 -12.02
CA LYS A 140 14.32 -1.71 -11.80
C LYS A 140 15.31 -0.88 -12.60
N LYS A 141 15.00 -0.63 -13.87
CA LYS A 141 15.81 0.23 -14.75
C LYS A 141 15.88 1.68 -14.24
N TYR A 142 14.75 2.21 -13.76
CA TYR A 142 14.69 3.54 -13.16
C TYR A 142 15.63 3.64 -11.95
N LEU A 143 15.62 2.65 -11.06
CA LEU A 143 16.51 2.62 -9.90
C LEU A 143 18.00 2.59 -10.31
N GLU A 144 18.36 1.80 -11.32
CA GLU A 144 19.74 1.74 -11.85
C GLU A 144 20.18 3.10 -12.42
N GLU A 145 19.30 3.80 -13.14
CA GLU A 145 19.58 5.11 -13.73
C GLU A 145 19.76 6.20 -12.67
N GLN A 146 18.99 6.17 -11.58
CA GLN A 146 19.14 7.10 -10.45
C GLN A 146 20.47 6.93 -9.70
N THR A 147 21.01 5.70 -9.67
CA THR A 147 22.30 5.42 -9.01
C THR A 147 23.53 5.61 -9.89
N LYS A 148 23.34 5.80 -11.19
CA LYS A 148 24.43 5.79 -12.18
C LYS A 148 25.46 6.92 -11.98
N TYR A 149 25.13 7.93 -11.18
CA TYR A 149 25.96 9.10 -10.91
C TYR A 149 26.30 9.27 -9.41
N LEU A 150 26.08 8.22 -8.61
CA LEU A 150 26.40 8.22 -7.18
C LEU A 150 27.77 7.57 -6.86
N ASP A 151 28.55 7.23 -7.89
CA ASP A 151 29.93 6.76 -7.80
C ASP A 151 30.95 7.89 -8.06
#